data_AF-A0A1Q7DIG5-F1
#
_entry.id   AF-A0A1Q7DIG5-F1
#
_cell.length_a   1.000
_cell.length_b   1.000
_cell.length_c   1.000
_cell.angle_alpha   90.00
_cell.angle_beta   90.00
_cell.angle_gamma   90.00
#
_symmetry.space_group_name_H-M   'P 1'
#
loop_
_entity.id
_entity.type
_entity.pdbx_description
1 polymer ?
#
loop_
_entity_poly.entity_id
_entity_poly.type
_entity_poly.pdbx_seq_one_letter_code
_entity_poly.pdbx_strand_id
1 'polypeptide(L)'
;MFLAGNVLEGVAHVADWVLTLYMYVIIARALVSWVNPDPWNPIVQFLERATEPVLYPIRRRFGWAMGIDLSPIVAILIIIFLQYALVRSLFEMASRMH
;
A
#
# COMPACT_ATOMS: atom_id res chain seq x y z
N MET A 1 -11.34 1.39 -28.95
CA MET A 1 -10.14 1.07 -29.76
C MET A 1 -9.41 -0.05 -29.04
N PHE A 2 -9.33 -1.24 -29.64
CA PHE A 2 -8.79 -2.44 -28.98
C PHE A 2 -7.42 -2.24 -28.31
N LEU A 3 -6.49 -1.54 -28.98
CA LEU A 3 -5.16 -1.25 -28.42
C LEU A 3 -5.21 -0.37 -27.15
N ALA A 4 -6.06 0.66 -27.14
CA ALA A 4 -6.17 1.57 -25.99
C ALA A 4 -6.76 0.86 -24.76
N GLY A 5 -7.74 -0.03 -24.97
CA GLY A 5 -8.30 -0.87 -23.90
C GLY A 5 -7.25 -1.75 -23.25
N ASN A 6 -6.48 -2.51 -24.05
CA ASN A 6 -5.43 -3.39 -23.54
C ASN A 6 -4.33 -2.65 -22.78
N VAL A 7 -3.91 -1.47 -23.25
CA VAL A 7 -2.90 -0.66 -22.55
C VAL A 7 -3.43 -0.19 -21.20
N LEU A 8 -4.68 0.27 -21.15
CA LEU A 8 -5.30 0.74 -19.91
C LEU A 8 -5.49 -0.40 -18.90
N GLU A 9 -5.88 -1.59 -19.36
CA GLU A 9 -5.96 -2.80 -18.55
C GLU A 9 -4.59 -3.20 -17.98
N GLY A 10 -3.53 -3.15 -18.80
CA GLY A 10 -2.17 -3.40 -18.34
C GLY A 10 -1.73 -2.42 -17.26
N VAL A 11 -2.05 -1.13 -17.40
CA VAL A 11 -1.78 -0.12 -16.37
C VAL A 11 -2.55 -0.41 -15.08
N ALA A 12 -3.82 -0.79 -15.18
CA ALA A 12 -4.64 -1.16 -14.03
C ALA A 12 -4.04 -2.35 -13.27
N HIS A 13 -3.60 -3.40 -13.97
CA HIS A 13 -2.91 -4.54 -13.36
C HIS A 13 -1.62 -4.15 -12.66
N VAL A 14 -0.74 -3.37 -13.33
CA VAL A 14 0.53 -2.95 -12.71
C VAL A 14 0.27 -2.12 -11.46
N ALA A 15 -0.71 -1.20 -11.49
CA ALA A 15 -1.10 -0.42 -10.33
C ALA A 15 -1.59 -1.31 -9.18
N ASP A 16 -2.42 -2.32 -9.49
CA ASP A 16 -2.92 -3.28 -8.49
C ASP A 16 -1.80 -4.09 -7.82
N TRP A 17 -0.85 -4.59 -8.63
CA TRP A 17 0.30 -5.33 -8.13
C TRP A 17 1.20 -4.47 -7.25
N VAL A 18 1.45 -3.22 -7.65
CA VAL A 18 2.26 -2.28 -6.86
C VAL A 18 1.60 -1.98 -5.52
N LEU A 19 0.29 -1.69 -5.52
CA LEU A 19 -0.48 -1.45 -4.30
C LEU A 19 -0.49 -2.68 -3.38
N THR A 20 -0.70 -3.87 -3.94
CA THR A 20 -0.70 -5.14 -3.21
C THR A 20 0.66 -5.44 -2.61
N LEU A 21 1.75 -5.29 -3.37
CA LEU A 21 3.11 -5.49 -2.88
C LEU A 21 3.43 -4.52 -1.75
N TYR A 22 3.07 -3.24 -1.93
CA TYR A 22 3.31 -2.22 -0.91
C TYR A 22 2.48 -2.48 0.37
N MET A 23 1.25 -2.98 0.23
CA MET A 23 0.45 -3.45 1.36
C MET A 23 1.17 -4.54 2.17
N TYR A 24 1.77 -5.53 1.49
CA TYR A 24 2.56 -6.56 2.16
C TYR A 24 3.81 -6.00 2.86
N VAL A 25 4.47 -4.99 2.28
CA VAL A 25 5.59 -4.30 2.94
C VAL A 25 5.13 -3.61 4.22
N ILE A 26 3.97 -2.97 4.23
CA ILE A 26 3.38 -2.35 5.43
C ILE A 26 3.01 -3.41 6.47
N ILE A 27 2.42 -4.53 6.05
CA ILE A 27 2.10 -5.64 6.95
C ILE A 27 3.38 -6.18 7.59
N ALA A 28 4.44 -6.42 6.79
CA ALA A 28 5.72 -6.85 7.30
C ALA A 28 6.29 -5.85 8.31
N ARG A 29 6.25 -4.53 8.03
CA ARG A 29 6.68 -3.48 8.96
C ARG A 29 5.91 -3.53 10.29
N ALA A 30 4.60 -3.75 10.24
CA ALA A 30 3.74 -3.83 11.41
C ALA A 30 4.07 -5.07 12.26
N LEU A 31 4.21 -6.24 11.64
CA LEU A 31 4.59 -7.48 12.33
C LEU A 31 5.96 -7.34 13.00
N VAL A 32 6.92 -6.77 12.27
CA VAL A 32 8.26 -6.49 12.77
C VAL A 32 8.21 -5.52 13.97
N SER A 33 7.31 -4.54 13.97
CA SER A 33 7.17 -3.62 15.12
C SER A 33 6.71 -4.30 16.42
N TRP A 34 5.97 -5.41 16.33
CA TRP A 34 5.46 -6.12 17.51
C TRP A 34 6.48 -7.02 18.19
N VAL A 35 7.47 -7.50 17.44
CA VAL A 35 8.48 -8.46 17.95
C VAL A 35 9.78 -7.80 18.38
N ASN A 36 9.90 -6.47 18.23
CA ASN A 36 11.07 -5.67 18.62
C ASN A 36 12.42 -6.26 18.11
N PRO A 37 12.63 -6.33 16.78
CA PRO A 37 13.82 -6.92 16.17
C PRO A 37 15.09 -6.08 16.43
N ASP A 38 16.24 -6.64 16.05
CA ASP A 38 17.48 -5.87 15.96
C ASP A 38 17.34 -4.70 14.96
N PRO A 39 17.48 -3.43 15.40
CA PRO A 39 17.41 -2.26 14.53
C PRO A 39 18.49 -2.22 13.44
N TRP A 40 19.62 -2.90 13.63
CA TRP A 40 20.71 -2.93 12.67
C TRP A 40 20.48 -3.90 11.51
N ASN A 41 19.45 -4.75 11.59
CA ASN A 41 19.12 -5.68 10.52
C ASN A 41 18.75 -4.92 9.22
N PRO A 42 19.40 -5.20 8.07
CA PRO A 42 19.12 -4.53 6.81
C PRO A 42 17.65 -4.60 6.37
N ILE A 43 16.96 -5.70 6.68
CA ILE A 43 15.53 -5.88 6.34
C ILE A 43 14.67 -4.93 7.16
N VAL A 44 14.97 -4.75 8.45
CA VAL A 44 14.24 -3.83 9.33
C VAL A 44 14.43 -2.39 8.86
N GLN A 45 15.66 -2.00 8.55
CA GLN A 45 15.97 -0.66 8.02
C GLN A 45 15.28 -0.42 6.66
N PHE A 46 15.23 -1.43 5.79
CA PHE A 46 14.50 -1.34 4.53
C PHE A 46 13.01 -1.11 4.75
N LEU A 47 12.37 -1.93 5.59
CA LEU A 47 10.95 -1.81 5.90
C LEU A 47 10.63 -0.44 6.50
N GLU A 48 11.44 0.03 7.45
CA GLU A 48 11.29 1.35 8.06
C GLU A 48 11.40 2.46 7.00
N ARG A 49 12.50 2.51 6.23
CA ARG A 49 12.69 3.54 5.21
C ARG A 49 11.64 3.52 4.11
N ALA A 50 11.19 2.33 3.70
CA ALA A 50 10.18 2.17 2.65
C ALA A 50 8.80 2.64 3.11
N THR A 51 8.46 2.42 4.37
CA THR A 51 7.11 2.67 4.90
C THR A 51 6.96 4.03 5.58
N GLU A 52 8.04 4.58 6.17
CA GLU A 52 7.97 5.79 6.99
C GLU A 52 7.42 7.03 6.24
N PRO A 53 7.71 7.27 4.94
CA PRO A 53 7.08 8.38 4.21
C PRO A 53 5.55 8.35 4.21
N VAL A 54 4.94 7.16 4.31
CA VAL A 54 3.48 6.98 4.36
C VAL A 54 2.98 6.85 5.79
N LEU A 55 3.67 6.09 6.64
CA LEU A 55 3.25 5.84 8.01
C LEU A 55 3.45 7.06 8.93
N TYR A 56 4.53 7.81 8.77
CA TYR A 56 4.81 8.97 9.64
C TYR A 56 3.72 10.05 9.57
N PRO A 57 3.27 10.52 8.39
CA PRO A 57 2.18 11.50 8.32
C PRO A 57 0.87 10.98 8.92
N ILE A 58 0.57 9.69 8.76
CA ILE A 58 -0.62 9.06 9.32
C ILE A 58 -0.51 9.01 10.84
N ARG A 59 0.62 8.51 11.36
CA ARG A 59 0.93 8.44 12.79
C ARG A 59 0.86 9.81 13.45
N ARG A 60 1.38 10.85 12.79
CA ARG A 60 1.33 12.23 13.28
C ARG A 60 -0.10 12.77 13.38
N ARG A 61 -1.01 12.36 12.48
CA ARG A 61 -2.39 12.86 12.46
C ARG A 61 -3.31 12.10 13.42
N PHE A 62 -3.17 10.79 13.52
CA PHE A 62 -4.05 9.93 14.31
C PHE A 62 -3.48 9.58 15.70
N GLY A 63 -2.21 9.90 15.95
CA GLY A 63 -1.53 9.60 17.20
C GLY A 63 -1.31 8.10 17.41
N TRP A 64 -0.72 7.76 18.55
CA TRP A 64 -0.61 6.39 19.02
C TRP A 64 -1.90 6.08 19.79
N ALA A 65 -2.70 5.12 19.30
CA ALA A 65 -3.88 4.70 20.04
C ALA A 65 -3.47 3.54 20.96
N MET A 66 -3.78 3.64 22.26
CA MET A 66 -3.55 2.56 23.23
C MET A 66 -2.09 2.06 23.33
N GLY A 67 -1.11 2.92 23.02
CA GLY A 67 0.32 2.57 23.04
C GLY A 67 0.78 1.72 21.84
N ILE A 68 -0.08 1.49 20.85
CA ILE A 68 0.24 0.76 19.61
C ILE A 68 0.12 1.72 18.42
N ASP A 69 1.03 1.59 17.46
CA ASP A 69 0.97 2.33 16.21
C ASP A 69 -0.12 1.75 15.30
N LEU A 70 -1.26 2.45 15.16
CA LEU A 70 -2.34 2.06 14.24
C LEU A 70 -2.13 2.58 12.81
N SER A 71 -1.06 3.34 12.55
CA SER A 71 -0.80 3.87 11.20
C SER A 71 -0.72 2.80 10.10
N PRO A 72 -0.18 1.57 10.34
CA PRO A 72 -0.19 0.53 9.32
C PRO A 72 -1.60 0.11 8.91
N ILE A 73 -2.53 0.02 9.86
CA ILE A 73 -3.93 -0.36 9.58
C ILE A 73 -4.59 0.72 8.72
N VAL A 74 -4.43 1.99 9.08
CA VAL A 74 -4.98 3.10 8.30
C VAL A 74 -4.39 3.12 6.89
N ALA A 75 -3.07 2.89 6.74
CA ALA A 75 -2.43 2.83 5.43
C ALA A 75 -2.95 1.66 4.59
N ILE A 76 -3.16 0.48 5.17
CA ILE A 76 -3.77 -0.68 4.50
C ILE A 76 -5.18 -0.35 4.03
N LEU A 77 -6.01 0.29 4.86
CA LEU A 77 -7.36 0.70 4.48
C LEU A 77 -7.34 1.71 3.32
N ILE A 78 -6.39 2.64 3.31
CA ILE A 78 -6.19 3.56 2.18
C ILE A 78 -5.82 2.79 0.92
N ILE A 79 -4.92 1.81 0.99
CA ILE A 79 -4.54 0.99 -0.16
C ILE A 79 -5.76 0.23 -0.71
N ILE A 80 -6.51 -0.45 0.15
CA ILE A 80 -7.73 -1.17 -0.25
C ILE A 80 -8.73 -0.21 -0.91
N PHE A 81 -8.91 0.99 -0.35
CA PHE A 81 -9.74 2.01 -0.95
C PHE A 81 -9.23 2.43 -2.34
N LEU A 82 -7.93 2.62 -2.53
CA LEU A 82 -7.35 2.97 -3.83
C LEU A 82 -7.49 1.84 -4.86
N GLN A 83 -7.35 0.58 -4.44
CA GLN A 83 -7.63 -0.57 -5.33
C GLN A 83 -9.10 -0.58 -5.76
N TYR A 84 -10.02 -0.36 -4.83
CA TYR A 84 -11.44 -0.34 -5.16
C TYR A 84 -11.84 0.89 -6.00
N ALA A 85 -11.33 2.08 -5.66
CA ALA A 85 -11.76 3.34 -6.28
C ALA A 85 -11.00 3.68 -7.55
N LEU A 86 -9.68 3.45 -7.61
CA LEU A 86 -8.86 3.79 -8.77
C LEU A 86 -8.69 2.59 -9.70
N VAL A 87 -8.15 1.48 -9.19
CA VAL A 87 -7.80 0.32 -10.03
C VAL A 87 -9.03 -0.28 -10.69
N ARG A 88 -10.11 -0.50 -9.92
CA ARG A 88 -11.37 -0.99 -10.49
C ARG A 88 -11.94 -0.05 -11.55
N SER A 89 -11.88 1.26 -11.34
CA SER A 89 -12.34 2.22 -12.35
C SER A 89 -11.50 2.17 -13.62
N LEU A 90 -10.19 1.96 -13.53
CA LEU A 90 -9.34 1.76 -14.71
C LEU A 90 -9.71 0.49 -15.48
N PHE A 91 -9.99 -0.62 -14.79
CA PHE A 91 -10.50 -1.84 -15.42
C PHE A 91 -11.86 -1.64 -16.10
N GLU A 92 -12.80 -0.96 -15.43
CA GLU A 92 -14.11 -0.66 -16.00
C GLU A 92 -14.02 0.28 -17.21
N MET A 93 -13.07 1.21 -17.21
CA MET A 93 -12.79 2.05 -18.38
C MET A 93 -12.20 1.22 -19.52
N ALA A 94 -11.26 0.32 -19.23
CA ALA A 94 -10.65 -0.55 -20.23
C ALA A 94 -11.70 -1.47 -20.88
N SER A 95 -12.60 -2.07 -20.08
CA SER A 95 -13.64 -2.97 -20.60
C SER A 95 -14.65 -2.27 -21.51
N ARG A 96 -14.94 -0.98 -21.28
CA ARG A 96 -15.81 -0.16 -22.15
C ARG A 96 -15.16 0.23 -23.48
N MET A 97 -13.82 0.10 -23.61
CA MET A 97 -13.08 0.48 -24.83
C MET A 97 -12.94 -0.66 -25.85
N HIS A 98 -13.32 -1.88 -25.43
CA HIS A 98 -13.45 -3.08 -26.25
C HIS A 98 -14.80 -3.07 -26.97
#